data_AF-A0AAQ4DP83-F1
#
_entry.id   AF-A0AAQ4DP83-F1
#
_cell.length_a   1.000
_cell.length_b   1.000
_cell.length_c   1.000
_cell.angle_alpha   90.00
_cell.angle_beta   90.00
_cell.angle_gamma   90.00
#
_symmetry.space_group_name_H-M   'P 1'
#
loop_
_entity.id
_entity.type
_entity.pdbx_description
1 polymer ?
#
loop_
_entity_poly.entity_id
_entity_poly.type
_entity_poly.pdbx_seq_one_letter_code
_entity_poly.pdbx_strand_id
1 'polypeptide(L)'
;MALSALSTTSMEDVAVAAPGGLRWMQMEIFKDRSVTTDLVRRAEALGYAAIVLTVDMPVFGLRVASIKNNMTYPEHLTLANFDGTNYSHLRQLKESCLEGLRQSFDRSLTWDALVWLRSITKLPVVVKGILTAEDACEAVKHGASAILVSNHGGRQLDGVPATIEMLPEIVRAVRGRCEVYVDGGVRRGTDVIKALALGARAVFIGRPVIWGLAYDGENGVNKVLSIFRAELERAMALMGCPSLSDLKTSMVIHQDTLRGSGHMGRKCAEGGYN
;
A
#
# COMPACT_ATOMS: atom_id res chain seq x y z
N MET A 1 3.82 -10.21 -1.49
CA MET A 1 3.89 -9.63 -0.12
C MET A 1 4.78 -8.41 -0.15
N ALA A 2 4.34 -7.27 0.37
CA ALA A 2 5.23 -6.15 0.64
C ALA A 2 5.73 -6.25 2.09
N LEU A 3 7.01 -6.53 2.28
CA LEU A 3 7.65 -6.67 3.59
C LEU A 3 8.08 -5.28 4.08
N SER A 4 7.77 -4.93 5.32
CA SER A 4 8.24 -3.67 5.90
C SER A 4 9.72 -3.76 6.27
N ALA A 5 10.46 -2.67 6.06
CA ALA A 5 11.80 -2.48 6.61
C ALA A 5 11.80 -2.60 8.14
N LEU A 6 10.66 -2.33 8.78
CA LEU A 6 10.45 -2.46 10.23
C LEU A 6 9.86 -3.81 10.65
N SER A 7 10.07 -4.85 9.84
CA SER A 7 9.60 -6.20 10.12
C SER A 7 10.34 -6.84 11.31
N THR A 8 9.61 -7.67 12.08
CA THR A 8 10.18 -8.54 13.13
C THR A 8 10.77 -9.84 12.60
N THR A 9 10.81 -9.99 11.27
CA THR A 9 11.46 -11.08 10.55
C THR A 9 12.31 -10.49 9.44
N SER A 10 13.55 -10.94 9.30
CA SER A 10 14.51 -10.41 8.34
C SER A 10 14.05 -10.71 6.90
N MET A 11 14.49 -9.89 5.95
CA MET A 11 14.22 -10.12 4.53
C MET A 11 14.86 -11.41 4.03
N GLU A 12 15.98 -11.81 4.62
CA GLU A 12 16.69 -13.07 4.38
C GLU A 12 15.83 -14.27 4.81
N ASP A 13 15.29 -14.24 6.03
CA ASP A 13 14.44 -15.33 6.55
C ASP A 13 13.12 -15.43 5.77
N VAL A 14 12.50 -14.29 5.45
CA VAL A 14 11.34 -14.27 4.55
C VAL A 14 11.72 -14.80 3.18
N ALA A 15 12.95 -14.54 2.72
CA ALA A 15 13.40 -15.03 1.43
C ALA A 15 13.53 -16.55 1.40
N VAL A 16 14.07 -17.14 2.47
CA VAL A 16 14.20 -18.58 2.70
C VAL A 16 12.84 -19.25 2.87
N ALA A 17 11.91 -18.64 3.61
CA ALA A 17 10.60 -19.21 3.86
C ALA A 17 9.69 -19.26 2.61
N ALA A 18 9.92 -18.36 1.64
CA ALA A 18 9.09 -18.26 0.44
C ALA A 18 9.92 -18.06 -0.84
N PRO A 19 10.81 -19.00 -1.23
CA PRO A 19 11.82 -18.79 -2.26
C PRO A 19 11.25 -18.44 -3.65
N GLY A 20 10.04 -18.91 -3.98
CA GLY A 20 9.32 -18.56 -5.22
C GLY A 20 8.26 -17.46 -5.05
N GLY A 21 8.15 -16.86 -3.86
CA GLY A 21 7.13 -15.87 -3.55
C GLY A 21 7.43 -14.50 -4.13
N LEU A 22 6.43 -13.85 -4.72
CA LEU A 22 6.55 -12.44 -5.14
C LEU A 22 6.63 -11.53 -3.90
N ARG A 23 7.82 -10.98 -3.65
CA ARG A 23 8.13 -10.14 -2.48
C ARG A 23 8.59 -8.75 -2.91
N TRP A 24 8.09 -7.72 -2.25
CA TRP A 24 8.51 -6.32 -2.43
C TRP A 24 9.01 -5.77 -1.10
N MET A 25 9.98 -4.86 -1.13
CA MET A 25 10.59 -4.28 0.07
C MET A 25 10.02 -2.88 0.29
N GLN A 26 9.19 -2.72 1.32
CA GLN A 26 8.68 -1.42 1.74
C GLN A 26 9.67 -0.74 2.68
N MET A 27 9.99 0.52 2.39
CA MET A 27 10.92 1.29 3.22
C MET A 27 10.66 2.80 3.15
N GLU A 28 11.19 3.48 4.15
CA GLU A 28 11.45 4.91 4.20
C GLU A 28 12.92 5.18 3.87
N ILE A 29 13.24 6.43 3.50
CA ILE A 29 14.63 6.84 3.34
C ILE A 29 15.16 7.36 4.69
N PHE A 30 16.28 6.78 5.11
CA PHE A 30 16.98 7.13 6.34
C PHE A 30 17.90 8.32 6.11
N LYS A 31 18.13 9.14 7.15
CA LYS A 31 19.10 10.25 7.13
C LYS A 31 20.49 9.74 6.75
N ASP A 32 20.91 8.66 7.40
CA ASP A 32 22.05 7.89 6.94
C ASP A 32 21.67 7.08 5.69
N ARG A 33 22.06 7.60 4.53
CA ARG A 33 21.77 6.99 3.22
C ARG A 33 22.41 5.62 3.04
N SER A 34 23.44 5.27 3.82
CA SER A 34 24.04 3.94 3.72
C SER A 34 23.11 2.85 4.28
N VAL A 35 22.25 3.17 5.26
CA VAL A 35 21.20 2.26 5.76
C VAL A 35 20.23 1.90 4.64
N THR A 36 19.71 2.91 3.93
CA THR A 36 18.78 2.71 2.81
C THR A 36 19.46 1.95 1.66
N THR A 37 20.71 2.31 1.35
CA THR A 37 21.49 1.62 0.30
C THR A 37 21.71 0.15 0.63
N ASP A 38 22.00 -0.18 1.88
CA ASP A 38 22.16 -1.56 2.35
C ASP A 38 20.86 -2.37 2.19
N LEU A 39 19.74 -1.84 2.68
CA LEU A 39 18.43 -2.51 2.56
C LEU A 39 18.06 -2.76 1.09
N VAL A 40 18.30 -1.79 0.21
CA VAL A 40 18.04 -1.91 -1.23
C VAL A 40 18.89 -3.01 -1.87
N ARG A 41 20.20 -3.00 -1.63
CA ARG A 41 21.13 -4.00 -2.20
C ARG A 41 20.82 -5.41 -1.73
N ARG A 42 20.49 -5.58 -0.44
CA ARG A 42 20.09 -6.89 0.10
C ARG A 42 18.77 -7.36 -0.50
N ALA A 43 17.78 -6.48 -0.62
CA ALA A 43 16.51 -6.82 -1.28
C ALA A 43 16.74 -7.27 -2.73
N GLU A 44 17.57 -6.57 -3.50
CA GLU A 44 17.97 -6.97 -4.86
C GLU A 44 18.63 -8.35 -4.89
N ALA A 45 19.63 -8.58 -4.03
CA ALA A 45 20.35 -9.84 -3.96
C ALA A 45 19.45 -11.04 -3.60
N LEU A 46 18.40 -10.80 -2.82
CA LEU A 46 17.42 -11.81 -2.40
C LEU A 46 16.25 -11.99 -3.38
N GLY A 47 16.29 -11.32 -4.54
CA GLY A 47 15.27 -11.45 -5.56
C GLY A 47 13.92 -10.82 -5.18
N TYR A 48 13.93 -9.77 -4.36
CA TYR A 48 12.75 -8.92 -4.22
C TYR A 48 12.47 -8.21 -5.56
N ALA A 49 11.19 -8.09 -5.92
CA ALA A 49 10.78 -7.65 -7.25
C ALA A 49 10.50 -6.14 -7.37
N ALA A 50 10.42 -5.41 -6.25
CA ALA A 50 10.19 -3.98 -6.24
C ALA A 50 10.58 -3.35 -4.89
N ILE A 51 10.88 -2.05 -4.91
CA ILE A 51 10.97 -1.19 -3.72
C ILE A 51 9.66 -0.40 -3.59
N VAL A 52 9.05 -0.43 -2.41
CA VAL A 52 7.87 0.39 -2.09
C VAL A 52 8.33 1.55 -1.20
N LEU A 53 8.54 2.70 -1.80
CA LEU A 53 8.98 3.92 -1.11
C LEU A 53 7.78 4.60 -0.45
N THR A 54 7.76 4.65 0.89
CA THR A 54 6.75 5.40 1.65
C THR A 54 7.09 6.89 1.67
N VAL A 55 6.17 7.74 1.19
CA VAL A 55 6.35 9.21 1.14
C VAL A 55 5.38 10.00 2.03
N ASP A 56 4.44 9.33 2.71
CA ASP A 56 3.41 9.95 3.56
C ASP A 56 3.78 9.99 5.06
N MET A 57 5.03 9.72 5.40
CA MET A 57 5.52 9.64 6.77
C MET A 57 6.81 10.45 7.03
N PRO A 58 6.86 11.75 6.70
CA PRO A 58 7.96 12.62 7.16
C PRO A 58 7.91 12.84 8.68
N VAL A 59 6.75 12.61 9.29
CA VAL A 59 6.54 12.49 10.73
C VAL A 59 5.59 11.34 10.98
N PHE A 60 5.62 10.77 12.18
CA PHE A 60 4.64 9.78 12.56
C PHE A 60 3.31 10.44 12.91
N GLY A 61 2.22 9.85 12.43
CA GLY A 61 0.88 10.24 12.86
C GLY A 61 0.65 10.01 14.36
N LEU A 62 -0.20 10.85 14.95
CA LEU A 62 -0.54 10.77 16.36
C LEU A 62 -1.54 9.63 16.62
N ARG A 63 -1.08 8.53 17.24
CA ARG A 63 -1.90 7.37 17.58
C ARG A 63 -2.33 7.43 19.04
N VAL A 64 -3.45 8.10 19.32
CA VAL A 64 -3.92 8.34 20.70
C VAL A 64 -4.02 7.04 21.53
N ALA A 65 -4.52 5.95 20.95
CA ALA A 65 -4.61 4.67 21.63
C ALA A 65 -3.23 4.11 22.02
N SER A 66 -2.21 4.25 21.17
CA SER A 66 -0.85 3.80 21.49
C SER A 66 -0.25 4.58 22.66
N ILE A 67 -0.54 5.88 22.76
CA ILE A 67 -0.09 6.72 23.88
C ILE A 67 -0.82 6.33 25.16
N LYS A 68 -2.16 6.26 25.12
CA LYS A 68 -2.97 5.92 26.30
C LYS A 68 -2.66 4.53 26.85
N ASN A 69 -2.32 3.58 25.98
CA ASN A 69 -2.05 2.20 26.35
C ASN A 69 -0.58 1.94 26.68
N ASN A 70 0.29 2.96 26.62
CA ASN A 70 1.74 2.81 26.78
C ASN A 70 2.26 1.61 25.97
N MET A 71 1.99 1.66 24.67
CA MET A 71 2.27 0.56 23.74
C MET A 71 3.78 0.31 23.61
N THR A 72 4.24 -0.78 24.22
CA THR A 72 5.59 -1.34 24.08
C THR A 72 5.61 -2.52 23.10
N TYR A 73 6.80 -2.90 22.65
CA TYR A 73 7.01 -4.17 21.96
C TYR A 73 7.49 -5.23 22.97
N PRO A 74 7.08 -6.51 22.81
CA PRO A 74 7.63 -7.61 23.58
C PRO A 74 9.16 -7.70 23.47
N GLU A 75 9.84 -7.99 24.58
CA GLU A 75 11.31 -7.96 24.68
C GLU A 75 12.03 -8.91 23.71
N HIS A 76 11.38 -10.00 23.32
CA HIS A 76 11.94 -11.00 22.41
C HIS A 76 11.83 -10.59 20.93
N LEU A 77 11.20 -9.45 20.61
CA LEU A 77 11.07 -8.95 19.25
C LEU A 77 12.06 -7.82 18.97
N THR A 78 12.59 -7.82 17.75
CA THR A 78 13.50 -6.79 17.23
C THR A 78 13.09 -6.37 15.83
N LEU A 79 13.64 -5.27 15.31
CA LEU A 79 13.57 -4.95 13.89
C LEU A 79 14.62 -5.77 13.15
N ALA A 80 14.24 -6.96 12.72
CA ALA A 80 15.14 -8.02 12.28
C ALA A 80 15.95 -7.66 11.02
N ASN A 81 15.46 -6.75 10.17
CA ASN A 81 16.23 -6.29 9.00
C ASN A 81 17.52 -5.53 9.36
N PHE A 82 17.66 -5.05 10.60
CA PHE A 82 18.87 -4.36 11.07
C PHE A 82 19.74 -5.26 11.94
N ASP A 83 19.25 -6.43 12.35
CA ASP A 83 20.01 -7.32 13.21
C ASP A 83 21.19 -7.95 12.47
N GLY A 84 22.32 -8.11 13.15
CA GLY A 84 23.56 -8.58 12.53
C GLY A 84 24.20 -7.64 11.48
N THR A 85 23.62 -6.45 11.25
CA THR A 85 24.18 -5.45 10.32
C THR A 85 25.03 -4.40 11.04
N ASN A 86 25.76 -3.58 10.28
CA ASN A 86 26.43 -2.37 10.79
C ASN A 86 25.46 -1.35 11.41
N TYR A 87 24.14 -1.54 11.22
CA TYR A 87 23.08 -0.68 11.72
C TYR A 87 22.27 -1.34 12.83
N SER A 88 22.82 -2.34 13.51
CA SER A 88 22.16 -3.06 14.61
C SER A 88 21.70 -2.17 15.78
N HIS A 89 22.22 -0.95 15.91
CA HIS A 89 21.69 0.05 16.82
C HIS A 89 20.22 0.43 16.52
N LEU A 90 19.77 0.30 15.27
CA LEU A 90 18.39 0.50 14.84
C LEU A 90 17.47 -0.69 15.15
N ARG A 91 18.01 -1.85 15.60
CA ARG A 91 17.20 -3.07 15.80
C ARG A 91 16.26 -3.01 17.01
N GLN A 92 16.52 -2.11 17.96
CA GLN A 92 15.84 -2.11 19.27
C GLN A 92 14.43 -1.50 19.19
N LEU A 93 13.47 -2.18 19.83
CA LEU A 93 12.06 -1.83 19.88
C LEU A 93 11.62 -1.40 21.31
N LYS A 94 12.24 -0.36 21.90
CA LYS A 94 11.71 0.26 23.13
C LYS A 94 10.68 1.36 22.77
N GLU A 95 9.82 1.76 23.69
CA GLU A 95 8.85 2.87 23.46
C GLU A 95 9.52 4.17 23.02
N SER A 96 10.67 4.50 23.62
CA SER A 96 11.55 5.58 23.19
C SER A 96 12.22 5.32 21.83
N CYS A 97 12.24 4.07 21.34
CA CYS A 97 12.84 3.69 20.06
C CYS A 97 11.90 3.87 18.88
N LEU A 98 10.56 3.88 19.02
CA LEU A 98 9.74 4.38 17.91
C LEU A 98 10.03 5.85 17.68
N GLU A 99 10.21 6.66 18.74
CA GLU A 99 10.67 8.05 18.67
C GLU A 99 12.08 8.16 18.07
N GLY A 100 13.02 7.32 18.54
CA GLY A 100 14.39 7.24 18.03
C GLY A 100 14.47 6.82 16.56
N LEU A 101 13.63 5.88 16.12
CA LEU A 101 13.50 5.49 14.72
C LEU A 101 12.92 6.63 13.88
N ARG A 102 11.98 7.45 14.40
CA ARG A 102 11.52 8.66 13.69
C ARG A 102 12.66 9.62 13.43
N GLN A 103 13.60 9.72 14.37
CA GLN A 103 14.75 10.61 14.22
C GLN A 103 15.74 10.10 13.17
N SER A 104 15.73 8.80 12.86
CA SER A 104 16.56 8.20 11.81
C SER A 104 16.00 8.39 10.41
N PHE A 105 14.70 8.65 10.25
CA PHE A 105 14.11 8.97 8.96
C PHE A 105 14.43 10.39 8.52
N ASP A 106 14.66 10.56 7.22
CA ASP A 106 14.88 11.87 6.65
C ASP A 106 13.54 12.58 6.41
N ARG A 107 13.40 13.77 6.99
CA ARG A 107 12.20 14.59 6.92
C ARG A 107 12.32 15.70 5.87
N SER A 108 13.50 15.85 5.27
CA SER A 108 13.84 16.86 4.27
C SER A 108 13.65 16.37 2.83
N LEU A 109 13.08 15.17 2.67
CA LEU A 109 12.92 14.52 1.37
C LEU A 109 12.09 15.38 0.41
N THR A 110 12.61 15.54 -0.80
CA THR A 110 11.92 16.08 -1.97
C THR A 110 11.83 14.99 -3.04
N TRP A 111 11.27 15.31 -4.21
CA TRP A 111 11.26 14.39 -5.35
C TRP A 111 12.65 13.97 -5.85
N ASP A 112 13.70 14.74 -5.55
CA ASP A 112 15.09 14.34 -5.83
C ASP A 112 15.49 13.05 -5.11
N ALA A 113 14.84 12.74 -3.99
CA ALA A 113 15.06 11.49 -3.28
C ALA A 113 14.64 10.27 -4.10
N LEU A 114 13.59 10.39 -4.94
CA LEU A 114 13.19 9.33 -5.86
C LEU A 114 14.22 9.15 -6.98
N VAL A 115 14.78 10.25 -7.50
CA VAL A 115 15.86 10.21 -8.50
C VAL A 115 17.10 9.53 -7.91
N TRP A 116 17.49 9.91 -6.70
CA TRP A 116 18.60 9.29 -5.98
C TRP A 116 18.34 7.80 -5.73
N LEU A 117 17.16 7.42 -5.24
CA LEU A 117 16.85 6.02 -4.97
C LEU A 117 16.94 5.17 -6.25
N ARG A 118 16.41 5.68 -7.36
CA ARG A 118 16.52 5.04 -8.68
C ARG A 118 17.96 4.96 -9.20
N SER A 119 18.86 5.82 -8.75
CA SER A 119 20.28 5.75 -9.14
C SER A 119 21.03 4.59 -8.47
N ILE A 120 20.51 4.06 -7.36
CA ILE A 120 21.15 2.99 -6.58
C ILE A 120 20.48 1.61 -6.73
N THR A 121 19.37 1.51 -7.47
CA THR A 121 18.65 0.25 -7.73
C THR A 121 18.15 0.15 -9.16
N LYS A 122 18.05 -1.09 -9.67
CA LYS A 122 17.36 -1.40 -10.93
C LYS A 122 15.93 -1.89 -10.71
N LEU A 123 15.52 -2.14 -9.47
CA LEU A 123 14.17 -2.58 -9.17
C LEU A 123 13.16 -1.46 -9.47
N PRO A 124 11.94 -1.83 -9.92
CA PRO A 124 10.83 -0.91 -9.98
C PRO A 124 10.60 -0.23 -8.62
N VAL A 125 10.43 1.09 -8.64
CA VAL A 125 10.10 1.86 -7.42
C VAL A 125 8.62 2.23 -7.45
N VAL A 126 7.87 1.69 -6.50
CA VAL A 126 6.46 2.00 -6.23
C VAL A 126 6.40 3.12 -5.21
N VAL A 127 5.80 4.26 -5.54
CA VAL A 127 5.66 5.38 -4.61
C VAL A 127 4.35 5.24 -3.84
N LYS A 128 4.45 4.98 -2.53
CA LYS A 128 3.32 4.75 -1.62
C LYS A 128 3.03 5.98 -0.78
N GLY A 129 1.76 6.39 -0.75
CA GLY A 129 1.30 7.52 0.08
C GLY A 129 0.78 8.72 -0.71
N ILE A 130 0.56 8.54 -2.02
CA ILE A 130 0.03 9.59 -2.91
C ILE A 130 -1.48 9.69 -2.74
N LEU A 131 -1.98 10.90 -2.52
CA LEU A 131 -3.41 11.19 -2.39
C LEU A 131 -3.91 12.30 -3.33
N THR A 132 -3.06 12.87 -4.18
CA THR A 132 -3.38 14.03 -5.04
C THR A 132 -2.94 13.78 -6.48
N ALA A 133 -3.63 14.39 -7.46
CA ALA A 133 -3.23 14.38 -8.87
C ALA A 133 -1.85 15.02 -9.10
N GLU A 134 -1.54 16.09 -8.37
CA GLU A 134 -0.30 16.84 -8.50
C GLU A 134 0.90 15.97 -8.15
N ASP A 135 0.86 15.29 -7.00
CA ASP A 135 1.94 14.41 -6.58
C ASP A 135 2.01 13.14 -7.41
N ALA A 136 0.88 12.65 -7.95
CA ALA A 136 0.90 11.57 -8.93
C ALA A 136 1.64 11.97 -10.21
N CYS A 137 1.46 13.21 -10.67
CA CYS A 137 2.17 13.73 -11.83
C CYS A 137 3.67 13.88 -11.56
N GLU A 138 4.05 14.39 -10.39
CA GLU A 138 5.46 14.51 -9.99
C GLU A 138 6.13 13.15 -9.79
N ALA A 139 5.44 12.16 -9.21
CA ALA A 139 5.94 10.80 -9.09
C ALA A 139 6.28 10.20 -10.47
N VAL A 140 5.37 10.32 -11.44
CA VAL A 140 5.62 9.84 -12.82
C VAL A 140 6.77 10.61 -13.47
N LYS A 141 6.82 11.94 -13.33
CA LYS A 141 7.88 12.79 -13.89
C LYS A 141 9.26 12.42 -13.37
N HIS A 142 9.37 12.01 -12.12
CA HIS A 142 10.62 11.56 -11.49
C HIS A 142 10.89 10.05 -11.66
N GLY A 143 10.03 9.35 -12.41
CA GLY A 143 10.24 7.99 -12.86
C GLY A 143 9.79 6.91 -11.89
N ALA A 144 8.76 7.17 -11.10
CA ALA A 144 8.04 6.11 -10.39
C ALA A 144 7.55 5.04 -11.37
N SER A 145 7.80 3.77 -11.05
CA SER A 145 7.33 2.64 -11.86
C SER A 145 5.85 2.32 -11.63
N ALA A 146 5.36 2.66 -10.43
CA ALA A 146 3.94 2.59 -10.08
C ALA A 146 3.64 3.54 -8.91
N ILE A 147 2.37 3.83 -8.70
CA ILE A 147 1.87 4.60 -7.55
C ILE A 147 0.97 3.69 -6.69
N LEU A 148 1.15 3.73 -5.38
CA LEU A 148 0.23 3.11 -4.42
C LEU A 148 -0.53 4.21 -3.68
N VAL A 149 -1.79 4.39 -4.08
CA VAL A 149 -2.74 5.31 -3.44
C VAL A 149 -3.00 4.82 -2.02
N SER A 150 -2.52 5.58 -1.04
CA SER A 150 -2.51 5.16 0.36
C SER A 150 -2.60 6.39 1.25
N ASN A 151 -3.43 6.30 2.29
CA ASN A 151 -3.42 7.23 3.42
C ASN A 151 -2.78 6.58 4.66
N HIS A 152 -1.83 5.67 4.41
CA HIS A 152 -1.19 4.80 5.39
C HIS A 152 -2.16 3.93 6.19
N GLY A 153 -3.37 3.70 5.67
CA GLY A 153 -4.44 3.00 6.38
C GLY A 153 -5.10 3.84 7.48
N GLY A 154 -5.20 5.16 7.29
CA GLY A 154 -5.83 6.11 8.22
C GLY A 154 -5.02 6.31 9.49
N ARG A 155 -3.70 6.46 9.34
CA ARG A 155 -2.73 6.32 10.43
C ARG A 155 -1.71 7.46 10.51
N GLN A 156 -1.73 8.37 9.54
CA GLN A 156 -0.80 9.48 9.38
C GLN A 156 -1.51 10.80 9.65
N LEU A 157 -1.85 11.57 8.61
CA LEU A 157 -2.67 12.78 8.74
C LEU A 157 -4.14 12.40 8.80
N ASP A 158 -4.84 12.81 9.87
CA ASP A 158 -6.29 12.64 9.99
C ASP A 158 -7.04 13.72 9.20
N GLY A 159 -8.28 13.42 8.78
CA GLY A 159 -9.09 14.29 7.92
C GLY A 159 -8.75 14.22 6.43
N VAL A 160 -7.76 13.40 6.03
CA VAL A 160 -7.51 13.11 4.61
C VAL A 160 -8.63 12.23 4.03
N PRO A 161 -8.87 12.28 2.71
CA PRO A 161 -9.91 11.48 2.07
C PRO A 161 -9.68 9.97 2.19
N ALA A 162 -10.75 9.21 1.96
CA ALA A 162 -10.63 7.78 1.73
C ALA A 162 -9.87 7.54 0.41
N THR A 163 -9.00 6.53 0.39
CA THR A 163 -8.17 6.21 -0.78
C THR A 163 -8.98 5.87 -2.03
N ILE A 164 -10.15 5.25 -1.87
CA ILE A 164 -11.06 4.95 -2.98
C ILE A 164 -11.64 6.20 -3.64
N GLU A 165 -11.75 7.31 -2.91
CA GLU A 165 -12.22 8.60 -3.43
C GLU A 165 -11.13 9.29 -4.25
N MET A 166 -9.86 9.15 -3.84
CA MET A 166 -8.72 9.73 -4.57
C MET A 166 -8.27 8.89 -5.76
N LEU A 167 -8.59 7.60 -5.77
CA LEU A 167 -8.16 6.67 -6.81
C LEU A 167 -8.52 7.12 -8.24
N PRO A 168 -9.78 7.53 -8.56
CA PRO A 168 -10.12 7.95 -9.92
C PRO A 168 -9.36 9.18 -10.39
N GLU A 169 -9.08 10.13 -9.49
CA GLU A 169 -8.29 11.32 -9.77
C GLU A 169 -6.85 10.94 -10.15
N ILE A 170 -6.21 10.10 -9.33
CA ILE A 170 -4.84 9.66 -9.55
C ILE A 170 -4.72 8.83 -10.83
N VAL A 171 -5.65 7.91 -11.09
CA VAL A 171 -5.69 7.12 -12.34
C VAL A 171 -5.76 8.02 -13.57
N ARG A 172 -6.56 9.10 -13.53
CA ARG A 172 -6.63 10.09 -14.62
C ARG A 172 -5.33 10.88 -14.74
N ALA A 173 -4.69 11.27 -13.63
CA ALA A 173 -3.46 12.06 -13.62
C ALA A 173 -2.27 11.29 -14.22
N VAL A 174 -2.16 9.99 -13.95
CA VAL A 174 -1.05 9.18 -14.47
C VAL A 174 -1.15 8.90 -15.97
N ARG A 175 -2.36 8.92 -16.54
CA ARG A 175 -2.64 8.70 -17.98
C ARG A 175 -1.99 7.42 -18.53
N GLY A 176 -2.04 6.33 -17.76
CA GLY A 176 -1.47 5.03 -18.14
C GLY A 176 0.06 4.97 -18.20
N ARG A 177 0.78 6.01 -17.76
CA ARG A 177 2.25 6.03 -17.76
C ARG A 177 2.89 5.08 -16.74
N CYS A 178 2.14 4.68 -15.71
CA CYS A 178 2.56 3.71 -14.71
C CYS A 178 1.33 2.96 -14.18
N GLU A 179 1.56 1.84 -13.49
CA GLU A 179 0.48 1.15 -12.77
C GLU A 179 0.04 1.97 -11.55
N VAL A 180 -1.23 1.82 -11.17
CA VAL A 180 -1.80 2.40 -9.95
C VAL A 180 -2.33 1.28 -9.07
N TYR A 181 -1.91 1.24 -7.83
CA TYR A 181 -2.39 0.34 -6.79
C TYR A 181 -3.14 1.14 -5.73
N VAL A 182 -3.91 0.47 -4.87
CA VAL A 182 -4.59 1.13 -3.75
C VAL A 182 -4.60 0.27 -2.49
N ASP A 183 -4.46 0.91 -1.32
CA ASP A 183 -4.73 0.29 -0.02
C ASP A 183 -5.75 1.11 0.78
N GLY A 184 -5.99 0.72 2.04
CA GLY A 184 -6.90 1.44 2.93
C GLY A 184 -8.36 1.00 2.76
N GLY A 185 -9.00 0.59 3.86
CA GLY A 185 -10.43 0.24 3.86
C GLY A 185 -10.84 -1.08 3.17
N VAL A 186 -10.01 -1.71 2.32
CA VAL A 186 -10.35 -2.96 1.61
C VAL A 186 -10.59 -4.12 2.59
N ARG A 187 -11.84 -4.60 2.71
CA ARG A 187 -12.24 -5.67 3.64
C ARG A 187 -13.08 -6.76 2.99
N ARG A 188 -13.61 -6.52 1.80
CA ARG A 188 -14.46 -7.47 1.06
C ARG A 188 -14.01 -7.62 -0.39
N GLY A 189 -14.39 -8.71 -1.02
CA GLY A 189 -14.19 -8.93 -2.47
C GLY A 189 -14.84 -7.83 -3.32
N THR A 190 -15.99 -7.29 -2.89
CA THR A 190 -16.64 -6.16 -3.59
C THR A 190 -15.88 -4.84 -3.46
N ASP A 191 -15.06 -4.65 -2.42
CA ASP A 191 -14.17 -3.48 -2.33
C ASP A 191 -13.03 -3.60 -3.36
N VAL A 192 -12.53 -4.82 -3.57
CA VAL A 192 -11.54 -5.12 -4.62
C VAL A 192 -12.11 -4.79 -5.99
N ILE A 193 -13.34 -5.26 -6.29
CA ILE A 193 -14.01 -4.98 -7.56
C ILE A 193 -14.15 -3.48 -7.81
N LYS A 194 -14.58 -2.71 -6.80
CA LYS A 194 -14.72 -1.25 -6.95
C LYS A 194 -13.38 -0.60 -7.28
N ALA A 195 -12.32 -0.96 -6.58
CA ALA A 195 -10.99 -0.44 -6.85
C ALA A 195 -10.51 -0.78 -8.27
N LEU A 196 -10.67 -2.04 -8.71
CA LEU A 196 -10.28 -2.47 -10.05
C LEU A 196 -11.10 -1.76 -11.14
N ALA A 197 -12.43 -1.65 -10.96
CA ALA A 197 -13.31 -0.94 -11.88
C ALA A 197 -12.98 0.57 -11.99
N LEU A 198 -12.45 1.16 -10.91
CA LEU A 198 -11.96 2.55 -10.88
C LEU A 198 -10.52 2.71 -11.43
N GLY A 199 -9.90 1.63 -11.91
CA GLY A 199 -8.63 1.67 -12.63
C GLY A 199 -7.39 1.30 -11.80
N ALA A 200 -7.54 0.81 -10.57
CA ALA A 200 -6.41 0.18 -9.88
C ALA A 200 -6.04 -1.14 -10.57
N ARG A 201 -4.75 -1.44 -10.66
CA ARG A 201 -4.22 -2.72 -11.13
C ARG A 201 -4.32 -3.82 -10.07
N ALA A 202 -4.17 -3.44 -8.80
CA ALA A 202 -4.24 -4.34 -7.66
C ALA A 202 -4.56 -3.56 -6.38
N VAL A 203 -5.01 -4.28 -5.35
CA VAL A 203 -5.22 -3.75 -4.01
C VAL A 203 -4.25 -4.37 -3.00
N PHE A 204 -3.91 -3.61 -1.95
CA PHE A 204 -3.12 -4.10 -0.81
C PHE A 204 -3.98 -4.13 0.45
N ILE A 205 -3.82 -5.20 1.23
CA ILE A 205 -4.47 -5.37 2.54
C ILE A 205 -3.42 -5.39 3.65
N GLY A 206 -3.58 -4.54 4.66
CA GLY A 206 -2.70 -4.48 5.83
C GLY A 206 -3.30 -5.23 7.02
N ARG A 207 -4.13 -4.54 7.81
CA ARG A 207 -4.79 -5.06 9.01
C ARG A 207 -5.36 -6.48 8.88
N PRO A 208 -6.11 -6.85 7.80
CA PRO A 208 -6.63 -8.21 7.67
C PRO A 208 -5.58 -9.32 7.76
N VAL A 209 -4.35 -9.09 7.26
CA VAL A 209 -3.26 -10.06 7.34
C VAL A 209 -2.85 -10.28 8.80
N ILE A 210 -2.68 -9.20 9.56
CA ILE A 210 -2.34 -9.29 10.99
C ILE A 210 -3.46 -9.96 11.79
N TRP A 211 -4.72 -9.75 11.41
CA TRP A 211 -5.86 -10.39 12.08
C TRP A 211 -5.90 -11.89 11.81
N GLY A 212 -5.57 -12.31 10.58
CA GLY A 212 -5.36 -13.70 10.23
C GLY A 212 -4.22 -14.32 11.04
N LEU A 213 -3.06 -13.64 11.11
CA LEU A 213 -1.92 -14.09 11.91
C LEU A 213 -2.29 -14.30 13.38
N ALA A 214 -3.03 -13.36 13.97
CA ALA A 214 -3.45 -13.44 15.37
C ALA A 214 -4.48 -14.54 15.62
N TYR A 215 -5.27 -14.92 14.61
CA TYR A 215 -6.27 -15.97 14.73
C TYR A 215 -5.65 -17.38 14.69
N ASP A 216 -4.82 -17.67 13.68
CA ASP A 216 -4.27 -19.02 13.47
C ASP A 216 -2.98 -18.98 12.61
N GLY A 217 -2.09 -18.02 12.89
CA GLY A 217 -0.80 -17.89 12.20
C GLY A 217 -0.93 -17.90 10.68
N GLU A 218 -0.15 -18.74 10.01
CA GLU A 218 -0.17 -18.91 8.55
C GLU A 218 -1.55 -19.33 8.03
N ASN A 219 -2.21 -20.30 8.69
CA ASN A 219 -3.53 -20.79 8.30
C ASN A 219 -4.58 -19.67 8.35
N GLY A 220 -4.50 -18.78 9.35
CA GLY A 220 -5.39 -17.64 9.46
C GLY A 220 -5.17 -16.62 8.34
N VAL A 221 -3.92 -16.36 7.93
CA VAL A 221 -3.62 -15.52 6.75
C VAL A 221 -4.15 -16.17 5.47
N ASN A 222 -3.90 -17.47 5.29
CA ASN A 222 -4.42 -18.24 4.16
C ASN A 222 -5.95 -18.18 4.10
N LYS A 223 -6.62 -18.25 5.26
CA LYS A 223 -8.08 -18.13 5.37
C LYS A 223 -8.57 -16.74 4.94
N VAL A 224 -7.92 -15.67 5.40
CA VAL A 224 -8.24 -14.30 4.99
C VAL A 224 -8.12 -14.15 3.47
N LEU A 225 -7.02 -14.59 2.87
CA LEU A 225 -6.81 -14.50 1.42
C LEU A 225 -7.82 -15.34 0.65
N SER A 226 -8.16 -16.53 1.14
CA SER A 226 -9.19 -17.40 0.55
C SER A 226 -10.59 -16.77 0.59
N ILE A 227 -10.93 -16.07 1.68
CA ILE A 227 -12.19 -15.32 1.80
C ILE A 227 -12.25 -14.20 0.75
N PHE A 228 -11.20 -13.38 0.64
CA PHE A 228 -11.13 -12.34 -0.39
C PHE A 228 -11.30 -12.90 -1.79
N ARG A 229 -10.61 -14.01 -2.10
CA ARG A 229 -10.72 -14.69 -3.39
C ARG A 229 -12.14 -15.17 -3.66
N ALA A 230 -12.75 -15.89 -2.72
CA ALA A 230 -14.11 -16.42 -2.88
C ALA A 230 -15.17 -15.30 -3.00
N GLU A 231 -15.02 -14.20 -2.26
CA GLU A 231 -15.91 -13.04 -2.39
C GLU A 231 -15.74 -12.32 -3.73
N LEU A 232 -14.50 -12.16 -4.20
CA LEU A 232 -14.20 -11.58 -5.51
C LEU A 232 -14.79 -12.42 -6.64
N GLU A 233 -14.51 -13.73 -6.66
CA GLU A 233 -15.03 -14.67 -7.65
C GLU A 233 -16.57 -14.68 -7.66
N ARG A 234 -17.21 -14.71 -6.49
CA ARG A 234 -18.67 -14.65 -6.37
C ARG A 234 -19.23 -13.36 -6.92
N ALA A 235 -18.65 -12.22 -6.57
CA ALA A 235 -19.17 -10.93 -7.02
C ALA A 235 -18.93 -10.71 -8.52
N MET A 236 -17.80 -11.17 -9.08
CA MET A 236 -17.55 -11.20 -10.52
C MET A 236 -18.60 -12.06 -11.26
N ALA A 237 -18.91 -13.25 -10.75
CA ALA A 237 -19.94 -14.12 -11.32
C ALA A 237 -21.33 -13.45 -11.31
N LEU A 238 -21.70 -12.80 -10.21
CA LEU A 238 -22.98 -12.08 -10.09
C LEU A 238 -23.07 -10.86 -11.03
N MET A 239 -21.92 -10.26 -11.37
CA MET A 239 -21.83 -9.13 -12.31
C MET A 239 -21.68 -9.59 -13.77
N GLY A 240 -21.62 -10.89 -14.04
CA GLY A 240 -21.39 -11.42 -15.40
C GLY A 240 -20.01 -11.06 -15.96
N CYS A 241 -19.00 -10.92 -15.10
CA CYS A 241 -17.62 -10.59 -15.48
C CYS A 241 -16.73 -11.83 -15.39
N PRO A 242 -16.50 -12.59 -16.48
CA PRO A 242 -15.68 -13.80 -16.43
C PRO A 242 -14.19 -13.53 -16.22
N SER A 243 -13.71 -12.31 -16.49
CA SER A 243 -12.31 -11.91 -16.34
C SER A 243 -12.18 -10.54 -15.66
N LEU A 244 -11.02 -10.26 -15.07
CA LEU A 244 -10.76 -8.94 -14.47
C LEU A 244 -10.80 -7.80 -15.49
N SER A 245 -10.48 -8.08 -16.75
CA SER A 245 -10.58 -7.11 -17.86
C SER A 245 -12.02 -6.72 -18.21
N ASP A 246 -13.02 -7.48 -17.76
CA ASP A 246 -14.43 -7.14 -17.97
C ASP A 246 -14.91 -6.05 -17.01
N LEU A 247 -14.19 -5.81 -15.91
CA LEU A 247 -14.52 -4.76 -14.95
C LEU A 247 -14.32 -3.38 -15.58
N LYS A 248 -15.40 -2.60 -15.62
CA LYS A 248 -15.43 -1.27 -16.23
C LYS A 248 -15.87 -0.22 -15.22
N THR A 249 -15.38 1.00 -15.37
CA THR A 249 -15.77 2.14 -14.52
C THR A 249 -17.28 2.38 -14.52
N SER A 250 -18.00 2.06 -15.61
CA SER A 250 -19.45 2.15 -15.70
C SER A 250 -20.22 1.18 -14.77
N MET A 251 -19.55 0.19 -14.18
CA MET A 251 -20.15 -0.78 -13.25
C MET A 251 -20.24 -0.27 -11.81
N VAL A 252 -19.63 0.89 -11.53
CA VAL A 252 -19.69 1.55 -10.23
C VAL A 252 -20.19 2.98 -10.41
N ILE A 253 -20.95 3.46 -9.43
CA ILE A 253 -21.46 4.82 -9.43
C ILE A 253 -21.14 5.47 -8.09
N HIS A 254 -20.57 6.67 -8.13
CA HIS A 254 -20.31 7.43 -6.92
C HIS A 254 -21.63 7.95 -6.33
N GLN A 255 -21.73 8.03 -5.01
CA GLN A 255 -22.95 8.44 -4.32
C GLN A 255 -23.41 9.86 -4.73
N ASP A 256 -22.48 10.77 -5.03
CA ASP A 256 -22.83 12.14 -5.42
C ASP A 256 -23.52 12.19 -6.78
N THR A 257 -23.20 11.27 -7.68
CA THR A 257 -23.91 11.13 -8.96
C THR A 257 -25.37 10.78 -8.74
N LEU A 258 -25.66 9.90 -7.76
CA LEU A 258 -27.04 9.54 -7.40
C LEU A 258 -27.78 10.70 -6.75
N ARG A 259 -27.11 11.47 -5.87
CA ARG A 259 -27.69 12.63 -5.19
C ARG A 259 -27.96 13.80 -6.14
N GLY A 260 -27.06 14.05 -7.09
CA GLY A 260 -27.20 15.11 -8.10
C GLY A 260 -28.32 14.85 -9.13
N SER A 261 -28.72 13.59 -9.33
CA SER A 261 -29.81 13.21 -10.23
C SER A 261 -31.23 13.37 -9.63
N GLY A 262 -31.37 13.97 -8.45
CA GLY A 262 -32.63 14.17 -7.74
C GLY A 262 -33.69 15.06 -8.43
N HIS A 263 -33.50 15.49 -9.70
CA HIS A 263 -34.48 16.26 -10.49
C HIS A 263 -34.62 15.86 -11.96
N MET A 264 -34.00 14.77 -12.43
CA MET A 264 -34.32 14.21 -13.75
C MET A 264 -34.74 12.75 -13.58
N GLY A 265 -36.05 12.53 -13.55
CA GLY A 265 -36.64 11.21 -13.62
C GLY A 265 -36.03 10.43 -14.79
N ARG A 266 -35.64 9.19 -14.52
CA ARG A 266 -35.37 8.22 -15.57
C ARG A 266 -36.65 8.06 -16.38
N LYS A 267 -36.78 8.77 -17.50
CA LYS A 267 -37.69 8.35 -18.56
C LYS A 267 -37.11 7.04 -19.07
N CYS A 268 -37.68 5.92 -18.61
CA CYS A 268 -37.57 4.68 -19.36
C CYS A 268 -38.01 5.00 -20.79
N ALA A 269 -37.14 4.71 -21.76
CA ALA A 269 -37.50 4.80 -23.16
C ALA A 269 -38.66 3.83 -23.40
N GLU A 270 -39.86 4.38 -23.58
CA GLU A 270 -40.97 3.66 -24.19
C GLU A 270 -40.55 3.36 -25.64
N GLY A 271 -40.06 2.14 -25.86
CA GLY A 271 -39.94 1.57 -27.18
C GLY A 271 -41.34 1.33 -27.72
N GLY A 272 -41.80 2.25 -28.58
CA GLY A 272 -42.99 2.04 -29.39
C GLY A 272 -42.74 0.88 -30.37
N TYR A 273 -43.50 -0.19 -30.21
CA TYR A 273 -43.83 -1.07 -31.32
C TYR A 273 -45.00 -0.45 -32.07
N ASN A 274 -44.76 -0.02 -33.29
CA ASN A 274 -45.73 0.02 -34.39
C ASN A 274 -45.07 -0.66 -35.59
#